data_AF-A0A401FLU9-F1
#
_entry.id   AF-A0A401FLU9-F1
#
_cell.length_a   1.000
_cell.length_b   1.000
_cell.length_c   1.000
_cell.angle_alpha   90.00
_cell.angle_beta   90.00
_cell.angle_gamma   90.00
#
_symmetry.space_group_name_H-M   'P 1'
#
loop_
_entity.id
_entity.type
_entity.pdbx_description
1 polymer ?
#
loop_
_entity_poly.entity_id
_entity_poly.type
_entity_poly.pdbx_seq_one_letter_code
_entity_poly.pdbx_strand_id
1 'polypeptide(L)'
;MFIYFKGGENCANIFQQVINGLSLGSIYALLALGYTMVYGIIKLINFAHGDIYMLGAFWGYYSINTWHFNFIEALLSSMVVGAISGVIIEYFAYRPLRHAPRITALITAIGVSFLLENGMAYFFTSDTRDFPQIIAQHNYNIGGVLISNIQVLILVTACVLMILLQLIIKQTKMGKAMRAVSVDSDAAEMVGININRTISFTFALGSSLAGAAGVLIGLYYNSIDPLMGMTPGIKAFVAAV
;
A
#
# COMPACT_ATOMS: atom_id res chain seq x y z
N MET A 1 -9.99 -15.04 48.04
CA MET A 1 -8.51 -15.01 48.07
C MET A 1 -8.02 -16.28 47.41
N PHE A 2 -7.59 -16.21 46.15
CA PHE A 2 -6.50 -16.99 45.53
C PHE A 2 -6.42 -16.56 44.06
N ILE A 3 -5.67 -15.49 43.86
CA ILE A 3 -5.22 -15.00 42.56
C ILE A 3 -4.15 -16.00 42.11
N TYR A 4 -4.53 -17.03 41.36
CA TYR A 4 -3.56 -17.79 40.57
C TYR A 4 -3.16 -16.93 39.39
N PHE A 5 -1.87 -16.59 39.31
CA PHE A 5 -1.29 -15.78 38.26
C PHE A 5 -1.65 -16.35 36.87
N LYS A 6 -2.40 -15.56 36.08
CA LYS A 6 -2.55 -15.63 34.62
C LYS A 6 -1.23 -15.34 33.86
N GLY A 7 -0.10 -15.90 34.31
CA GLY A 7 1.21 -15.65 33.70
C GLY A 7 1.32 -16.22 32.28
N GLY A 8 0.90 -17.48 32.09
CA GLY A 8 0.96 -18.16 30.80
C GLY A 8 -0.04 -17.61 29.77
N GLU A 9 -1.27 -17.30 30.20
CA GLU A 9 -2.29 -16.68 29.33
C GLU A 9 -1.88 -15.27 28.87
N ASN A 10 -1.27 -14.48 29.76
CA ASN A 10 -0.81 -13.13 29.41
C ASN A 10 0.36 -13.16 28.42
N CYS A 11 1.31 -14.09 28.58
CA CYS A 11 2.40 -14.26 27.62
C CYS A 11 1.88 -14.69 26.24
N ALA A 12 1.00 -15.70 26.18
CA ALA A 12 0.38 -16.12 24.92
C ALA A 12 -0.39 -14.98 24.24
N ASN A 13 -1.11 -14.17 25.01
CA ASN A 13 -1.81 -12.98 24.51
C ASN A 13 -0.84 -11.93 23.95
N ILE A 14 0.29 -11.67 24.62
CA ILE A 14 1.32 -10.76 24.11
C ILE A 14 1.88 -11.28 22.79
N PHE A 15 2.25 -12.56 22.71
CA PHE A 15 2.73 -13.16 21.45
C PHE A 15 1.68 -13.13 20.34
N GLN A 16 0.41 -13.37 20.67
CA GLN A 16 -0.69 -13.24 19.70
C GLN A 16 -0.78 -11.81 19.14
N GLN A 17 -0.68 -10.79 19.99
CA GLN A 17 -0.70 -9.39 19.54
C GLN A 17 0.53 -9.03 18.73
N VAL A 18 1.70 -9.60 19.04
CA VAL A 18 2.91 -9.45 18.22
C VAL A 18 2.69 -10.03 16.82
N ILE A 19 2.08 -11.21 16.69
CA ILE A 19 1.81 -11.83 15.37
C ILE A 19 0.76 -11.06 14.58
N ASN A 20 -0.33 -10.65 15.24
CA ASN A 20 -1.36 -9.81 14.62
C ASN A 20 -0.77 -8.47 14.17
N GLY A 21 0.05 -7.84 15.02
CA GLY A 21 0.75 -6.60 14.74
C GLY A 21 1.78 -6.74 13.63
N LEU A 22 2.50 -7.86 13.55
CA LEU A 22 3.45 -8.15 12.47
C LEU A 22 2.73 -8.31 11.12
N SER A 23 1.58 -8.96 11.12
CA SER A 23 0.77 -9.17 9.92
C SER A 23 0.22 -7.85 9.38
N LEU A 24 -0.44 -7.05 10.23
CA LEU A 24 -0.95 -5.72 9.87
C LEU A 24 0.19 -4.74 9.56
N GLY A 25 1.26 -4.79 10.34
CA GLY A 25 2.47 -3.99 10.13
C GLY A 25 3.13 -4.28 8.79
N SER A 26 3.08 -5.53 8.30
CA SER A 26 3.59 -5.88 6.97
C SER A 26 2.81 -5.21 5.84
N ILE A 27 1.48 -5.14 5.96
CA ILE A 27 0.61 -4.45 5.00
C ILE A 27 0.89 -2.94 5.04
N TYR A 28 0.91 -2.35 6.25
CA TYR A 28 1.21 -0.93 6.40
C TYR A 28 2.64 -0.58 5.96
N ALA A 29 3.60 -1.48 6.10
CA ALA A 29 4.96 -1.27 5.64
C ALA A 29 5.05 -1.22 4.11
N LEU A 30 4.27 -2.03 3.38
CA LEU A 30 4.17 -1.90 1.92
C LEU A 30 3.60 -0.54 1.50
N LEU A 31 2.54 -0.09 2.18
CA LEU A 31 1.94 1.23 1.95
C LEU A 31 2.91 2.37 2.31
N ALA A 32 3.60 2.25 3.44
CA ALA A 32 4.58 3.22 3.93
C ALA A 32 5.79 3.33 2.99
N LEU A 33 6.29 2.22 2.44
CA LEU A 33 7.37 2.25 1.45
C LEU A 33 6.98 3.03 0.20
N GLY A 34 5.74 2.89 -0.26
CA GLY A 34 5.20 3.73 -1.35
C GLY A 34 5.24 5.22 -1.01
N TYR A 35 4.78 5.58 0.20
CA TYR A 35 4.86 6.95 0.73
C TYR A 35 6.30 7.48 0.77
N THR A 36 7.23 6.74 1.39
CA THR A 36 8.63 7.16 1.54
C THR A 36 9.29 7.39 0.18
N MET A 37 8.98 6.59 -0.83
CA MET A 37 9.53 6.79 -2.17
C MET A 37 9.02 8.05 -2.85
N VAL A 38 7.70 8.24 -2.85
CA VAL A 38 7.09 9.41 -3.50
C VAL A 38 7.54 10.69 -2.78
N TYR A 39 7.41 10.71 -1.45
CA TYR A 39 7.85 11.85 -0.66
C TYR A 39 9.36 12.08 -0.77
N GLY A 40 10.17 11.02 -0.82
CA GLY A 40 11.62 11.12 -0.94
C GLY A 40 12.10 11.83 -2.21
N ILE A 41 11.34 11.71 -3.31
CA ILE A 41 11.71 12.36 -4.59
C ILE A 41 11.11 13.76 -4.71
N ILE A 42 9.80 13.92 -4.50
CA ILE A 42 9.11 15.19 -4.77
C ILE A 42 8.85 16.05 -3.53
N LYS A 43 9.04 15.50 -2.32
CA LYS A 43 8.80 16.17 -1.03
C LYS A 43 7.38 16.75 -0.89
N LEU A 44 6.40 16.14 -1.56
CA LEU A 44 4.97 16.45 -1.45
C LEU A 44 4.23 15.31 -0.77
N ILE A 45 3.26 15.67 0.07
CA ILE A 45 2.39 14.71 0.75
C ILE A 45 1.35 14.17 -0.24
N ASN A 46 1.16 12.85 -0.26
CA ASN A 46 0.24 12.18 -1.18
C ASN A 46 -0.84 11.37 -0.45
N PHE A 47 -1.91 12.03 0.02
CA PHE A 47 -3.02 11.33 0.68
C PHE A 47 -3.74 10.33 -0.23
N ALA A 48 -3.80 10.59 -1.54
CA ALA A 48 -4.41 9.71 -2.52
C ALA A 48 -3.76 8.32 -2.59
N HIS A 49 -2.56 8.14 -2.04
CA HIS A 49 -1.88 6.85 -2.00
C HIS A 49 -2.63 5.80 -1.17
N GLY A 50 -3.27 6.20 -0.06
CA GLY A 50 -4.16 5.32 0.71
C GLY A 50 -5.40 4.89 -0.10
N ASP A 51 -5.89 5.76 -0.97
CA ASP A 51 -7.04 5.46 -1.82
C ASP A 51 -6.69 4.55 -2.99
N ILE A 52 -5.42 4.56 -3.44
CA ILE A 52 -4.92 3.54 -4.37
C ILE A 52 -4.92 2.15 -3.72
N TYR A 53 -4.63 2.07 -2.42
CA TYR A 53 -4.77 0.83 -1.67
C TYR A 53 -6.23 0.33 -1.65
N MET A 54 -7.20 1.23 -1.50
CA MET A 54 -8.61 0.90 -1.66
C MET A 54 -8.92 0.42 -3.09
N LEU A 55 -8.49 1.15 -4.11
CA LEU A 55 -8.70 0.76 -5.52
C LEU A 55 -8.11 -0.62 -5.81
N GLY A 56 -6.92 -0.91 -5.27
CA GLY A 56 -6.27 -2.20 -5.44
C GLY A 56 -7.05 -3.35 -4.81
N ALA A 57 -7.69 -3.13 -3.66
CA ALA A 57 -8.52 -4.13 -3.03
C ALA A 57 -9.82 -4.38 -3.83
N PHE A 58 -10.50 -3.32 -4.27
CA PHE A 58 -11.69 -3.46 -5.12
C PHE A 58 -11.35 -4.15 -6.44
N TRP A 59 -10.21 -3.79 -7.06
CA TRP A 59 -9.76 -4.46 -8.27
C TRP A 59 -9.46 -5.94 -8.01
N GLY A 60 -8.80 -6.27 -6.90
CA GLY A 60 -8.58 -7.65 -6.49
C GLY A 60 -9.89 -8.42 -6.30
N TYR A 61 -10.86 -7.83 -5.61
CA TYR A 61 -12.20 -8.38 -5.43
C TYR A 61 -12.87 -8.71 -6.77
N TYR A 62 -12.89 -7.75 -7.70
CA TYR A 62 -13.50 -7.96 -9.01
C TYR A 62 -12.75 -8.98 -9.86
N SER A 63 -11.43 -8.95 -9.81
CA SER A 63 -10.59 -9.88 -10.57
C SER A 63 -10.83 -11.32 -10.13
N ILE A 64 -10.99 -11.54 -8.84
CA ILE A 64 -11.30 -12.85 -8.27
C ILE A 64 -12.74 -13.27 -8.59
N ASN A 65 -13.73 -12.41 -8.33
CA ASN A 65 -15.14 -12.80 -8.48
C ASN A 65 -15.58 -12.93 -9.94
N THR A 66 -15.02 -12.13 -10.84
CA THR A 66 -15.47 -12.06 -12.24
C THR A 66 -14.63 -12.96 -13.15
N TRP A 67 -13.31 -12.94 -12.98
CA TRP A 67 -12.39 -13.71 -13.84
C TRP A 67 -11.81 -14.94 -13.15
N HIS A 68 -12.17 -15.20 -11.90
CA HIS A 68 -11.68 -16.35 -11.13
C HIS A 68 -10.15 -16.41 -11.03
N PHE A 69 -9.51 -15.23 -10.98
CA PHE A 69 -8.08 -15.13 -10.81
C PHE A 69 -7.64 -15.79 -9.51
N ASN A 70 -6.52 -16.50 -9.57
CA ASN A 70 -5.86 -16.96 -8.35
C ASN A 70 -5.23 -15.78 -7.59
N PHE A 71 -4.70 -16.05 -6.40
CA PHE A 71 -4.10 -15.01 -5.55
C PHE A 71 -3.01 -14.20 -6.25
N ILE A 72 -2.11 -14.88 -6.99
CA ILE A 72 -0.97 -14.22 -7.62
C ILE A 72 -1.45 -13.34 -8.78
N GLU A 73 -2.39 -13.82 -9.58
CA GLU A 73 -3.00 -13.06 -10.68
C GLU A 73 -3.76 -11.84 -10.18
N ALA A 74 -4.55 -11.99 -9.12
CA ALA A 74 -5.27 -10.88 -8.48
C ALA A 74 -4.29 -9.85 -7.89
N LEU A 75 -3.21 -10.31 -7.25
CA LEU A 75 -2.17 -9.45 -6.71
C LEU A 75 -1.46 -8.66 -7.82
N LEU A 76 -0.98 -9.33 -8.86
CA LEU A 76 -0.25 -8.69 -9.96
C LEU A 76 -1.13 -7.75 -10.77
N SER A 77 -2.37 -8.14 -11.07
CA SER A 77 -3.31 -7.25 -11.77
C SER A 77 -3.66 -6.01 -10.94
N SER A 78 -3.84 -6.17 -9.62
CA SER A 78 -4.03 -5.05 -8.71
C SER A 78 -2.81 -4.12 -8.63
N MET A 79 -1.60 -4.67 -8.62
CA MET A 79 -0.36 -3.89 -8.72
C MET A 79 -0.30 -3.07 -10.01
N VAL A 80 -0.74 -3.63 -11.14
CA VAL A 80 -0.79 -2.92 -12.43
C VAL A 80 -1.80 -1.78 -12.38
N VAL A 81 -3.00 -2.02 -11.85
CA VAL A 81 -4.02 -0.96 -11.69
C VAL A 81 -3.53 0.12 -10.73
N GLY A 82 -2.93 -0.26 -9.61
CA GLY A 82 -2.31 0.68 -8.69
C GLY A 82 -1.24 1.54 -9.38
N ALA A 83 -0.35 0.93 -10.17
CA ALA A 83 0.66 1.65 -10.92
C ALA A 83 0.05 2.66 -11.93
N ILE A 84 -0.96 2.24 -12.68
CA ILE A 84 -1.68 3.09 -13.64
C ILE A 84 -2.35 4.27 -12.92
N SER A 85 -3.12 3.99 -11.87
CA SER A 85 -3.77 5.03 -11.07
C SER A 85 -2.76 6.01 -10.49
N GLY A 86 -1.63 5.52 -9.97
CA GLY A 86 -0.54 6.35 -9.47
C GLY A 86 0.02 7.30 -10.50
N VAL A 87 0.27 6.83 -11.72
CA VAL A 87 0.76 7.66 -12.84
C VAL A 87 -0.29 8.68 -13.29
N ILE A 88 -1.57 8.28 -13.33
CA ILE A 88 -2.67 9.19 -13.67
C ILE A 88 -2.76 10.32 -12.64
N ILE A 89 -2.77 9.98 -11.35
CA ILE A 89 -2.80 10.97 -10.27
C ILE A 89 -1.57 11.87 -10.33
N GLU A 90 -0.38 11.30 -10.54
CA GLU A 90 0.86 12.07 -10.70
C GLU A 90 0.74 13.08 -11.84
N TYR A 91 0.32 12.62 -13.01
CA TYR A 91 0.27 13.42 -14.22
C TYR A 91 -0.73 14.58 -14.12
N PHE A 92 -1.94 14.30 -13.62
CA PHE A 92 -3.02 15.29 -13.60
C PHE A 92 -3.03 16.16 -12.34
N ALA A 93 -2.67 15.61 -11.18
CA ALA A 93 -2.79 16.32 -9.91
C ALA A 93 -1.45 16.89 -9.42
N TYR A 94 -0.37 16.10 -9.47
CA TYR A 94 0.90 16.51 -8.85
C TYR A 94 1.86 17.22 -9.80
N ARG A 95 1.94 16.78 -11.05
CA ARG A 95 2.87 17.34 -12.05
C ARG A 95 2.65 18.85 -12.27
N PRO A 96 1.41 19.38 -12.35
CA PRO A 96 1.20 20.81 -12.49
C PRO A 96 1.63 21.62 -11.26
N LEU A 97 1.70 20.98 -10.09
CA LEU A 97 1.90 21.63 -8.80
C LEU A 97 3.33 21.56 -8.28
N ARG A 98 4.29 21.07 -9.08
CA ARG A 98 5.69 20.91 -8.62
C ARG A 98 6.37 22.21 -8.23
N HIS A 99 5.96 23.34 -8.82
CA HIS A 99 6.46 24.68 -8.49
C HIS A 99 5.48 25.49 -7.63
N ALA A 100 4.35 24.89 -7.24
CA ALA A 100 3.34 25.56 -6.42
C ALA A 100 3.73 25.51 -4.93
N PRO A 101 3.16 26.41 -4.10
CA PRO A 101 3.30 26.31 -2.65
C PRO A 101 2.86 24.94 -2.12
N ARG A 102 3.55 24.43 -1.09
CA ARG A 102 3.27 23.11 -0.50
C ARG A 102 1.82 22.93 -0.06
N ILE A 103 1.18 24.02 0.41
CA ILE A 103 -0.22 23.99 0.83
C ILE A 103 -1.17 23.73 -0.34
N THR A 104 -0.86 24.21 -1.55
CA THR A 104 -1.65 23.93 -2.75
C THR A 104 -1.60 22.45 -3.09
N ALA A 105 -0.42 21.83 -3.04
CA ALA A 105 -0.26 20.40 -3.25
C ALA A 105 -1.02 19.56 -2.19
N LEU A 106 -1.04 20.01 -0.93
CA LEU A 106 -1.80 19.36 0.14
C LEU A 106 -3.31 19.40 -0.12
N ILE A 107 -3.84 20.56 -0.48
CA ILE A 107 -5.27 20.74 -0.81
C ILE A 107 -5.64 19.84 -2.00
N THR A 108 -4.81 19.81 -3.03
CA THR A 108 -5.02 18.93 -4.18
C THR A 108 -4.96 17.46 -3.80
N ALA A 109 -4.03 17.05 -2.94
CA ALA A 109 -3.95 15.68 -2.45
C ALA A 109 -5.25 15.24 -1.75
N ILE A 110 -5.78 16.08 -0.86
CA ILE A 110 -7.06 15.84 -0.17
C ILE A 110 -8.22 15.82 -1.18
N GLY A 111 -8.22 16.73 -2.16
CA GLY A 111 -9.23 16.76 -3.21
C GLY A 111 -9.25 15.49 -4.07
N VAL A 112 -8.07 14.95 -4.42
CA VAL A 112 -7.96 13.67 -5.13
C VAL A 112 -8.44 12.51 -4.26
N SER A 113 -8.09 12.49 -2.97
CA SER A 113 -8.59 11.48 -2.04
C SER A 113 -10.11 11.44 -2.00
N PHE A 114 -10.75 12.59 -1.76
CA PHE A 114 -12.21 12.65 -1.77
C PHE A 114 -12.83 12.29 -3.11
N LEU A 115 -12.19 12.67 -4.23
CA LEU A 115 -12.66 12.28 -5.55
C LEU A 115 -12.65 10.75 -5.71
N LEU A 116 -11.60 10.08 -5.24
CA LEU A 116 -11.48 8.62 -5.33
C LEU A 116 -12.47 7.92 -4.40
N GLU A 117 -12.52 8.30 -3.12
CA GLU A 117 -13.43 7.71 -2.13
C GLU A 117 -14.90 7.88 -2.54
N ASN A 118 -15.32 9.12 -2.86
CA ASN A 118 -16.71 9.39 -3.25
C ASN A 118 -17.02 8.83 -4.65
N GLY A 119 -16.05 8.82 -5.56
CA GLY A 119 -16.21 8.15 -6.85
C GLY A 119 -16.46 6.66 -6.69
N MET A 120 -15.68 5.99 -5.83
CA MET A 120 -15.88 4.58 -5.52
C MET A 120 -17.22 4.34 -4.82
N ALA A 121 -17.60 5.15 -3.84
CA ALA A 121 -18.90 5.06 -3.18
C ALA A 121 -20.08 5.27 -4.17
N TYR A 122 -19.93 6.17 -5.15
CA TYR A 122 -20.94 6.40 -6.18
C TYR A 122 -21.09 5.21 -7.14
N PHE A 123 -19.98 4.64 -7.63
CA PHE A 123 -20.03 3.52 -8.58
C PHE A 123 -20.30 2.16 -7.93
N PHE A 124 -19.91 1.98 -6.67
CA PHE A 124 -19.91 0.68 -6.00
C PHE A 124 -20.78 0.62 -4.73
N THR A 125 -21.51 1.69 -4.43
CA THR A 125 -22.29 1.87 -3.19
C THR A 125 -21.37 1.94 -1.96
N SER A 126 -21.74 2.70 -0.94
CA SER A 126 -20.97 2.84 0.31
C SER A 126 -20.97 1.60 1.21
N ASP A 127 -21.58 0.49 0.79
CA ASP A 127 -21.72 -0.71 1.60
C ASP A 127 -20.41 -1.52 1.64
N THR A 128 -20.16 -2.14 2.79
CA THR A 128 -19.08 -3.12 2.95
C THR A 128 -19.36 -4.36 2.10
N ARG A 129 -18.32 -4.91 1.47
CA ARG A 129 -18.39 -6.13 0.66
C ARG A 129 -17.45 -7.19 1.18
N ASP A 130 -17.92 -8.43 1.21
CA ASP A 130 -17.10 -9.57 1.61
C ASP A 130 -16.03 -9.85 0.56
N PHE A 131 -14.76 -9.84 0.98
CA PHE A 131 -13.67 -10.16 0.07
C PHE A 131 -13.60 -11.68 -0.16
N PRO A 132 -13.58 -12.15 -1.42
CA PRO A 132 -13.68 -13.58 -1.72
C PRO A 132 -12.52 -14.39 -1.14
N GLN A 133 -12.86 -15.49 -0.46
CA GLN A 133 -11.90 -16.42 0.11
C GLN A 133 -11.42 -17.42 -0.94
N ILE A 134 -10.34 -17.06 -1.64
CA ILE A 134 -9.66 -17.94 -2.61
C ILE A 134 -8.65 -18.90 -1.98
N ILE A 135 -8.27 -18.66 -0.72
CA ILE A 135 -7.35 -19.49 0.03
C ILE A 135 -8.10 -20.01 1.26
N ALA A 136 -8.19 -21.33 1.40
CA ALA A 136 -8.81 -21.93 2.57
C ALA A 136 -8.03 -21.54 3.84
N GLN A 137 -8.68 -20.83 4.75
CA GLN A 137 -8.05 -20.38 5.98
C GLN A 137 -7.80 -21.56 6.92
N HIS A 138 -6.54 -21.73 7.32
CA HIS A 138 -6.10 -22.74 8.29
C HIS A 138 -5.34 -22.05 9.40
N ASN A 139 -5.74 -22.30 10.65
CA ASN A 139 -5.09 -21.75 11.83
C ASN A 139 -4.24 -22.83 12.51
N TYR A 140 -2.97 -22.53 12.72
CA TYR A 140 -2.03 -23.37 13.43
C TYR A 140 -1.90 -22.87 14.87
N ASN A 141 -2.12 -23.75 15.86
CA ASN A 141 -1.90 -23.42 17.26
C ASN A 141 -0.50 -23.91 17.68
N ILE A 142 0.39 -22.97 17.97
CA ILE A 142 1.76 -23.26 18.43
C ILE A 142 1.92 -22.60 19.80
N GLY A 143 2.00 -23.42 20.86
CA GLY A 143 2.26 -22.94 22.21
C GLY A 143 1.19 -21.97 22.76
N GLY A 144 -0.07 -22.10 22.33
CA GLY A 144 -1.16 -21.20 22.73
C GLY A 144 -1.34 -19.97 21.83
N VAL A 145 -0.55 -19.84 20.76
CA VAL A 145 -0.63 -18.76 19.79
C VAL A 145 -1.23 -19.28 18.49
N LEU A 146 -2.24 -18.60 17.96
CA LEU A 146 -2.92 -18.92 16.71
C LEU A 146 -2.29 -18.14 15.56
N ILE A 147 -1.74 -18.87 14.59
CA ILE A 147 -1.14 -18.32 13.38
C ILE A 147 -1.95 -18.80 12.17
N SER A 148 -2.48 -17.86 11.40
CA SER A 148 -3.20 -18.19 10.15
C SER A 148 -2.21 -18.36 8.99
N ASN A 149 -2.51 -19.28 8.06
CA ASN A 149 -1.79 -19.35 6.79
C ASN A 149 -1.86 -18.02 6.01
N ILE A 150 -2.93 -17.24 6.15
CA ILE A 150 -3.08 -15.90 5.55
C ILE A 150 -2.04 -14.93 6.14
N GLN A 151 -1.79 -14.97 7.45
CA GLN A 151 -0.78 -14.13 8.11
C GLN A 151 0.62 -14.42 7.59
N VAL A 152 0.95 -15.72 7.45
CA VAL A 152 2.24 -16.14 6.86
C VAL A 152 2.36 -15.69 5.42
N LEU A 153 1.29 -15.85 4.62
CA LEU A 153 1.25 -15.38 3.22
C LEU A 153 1.49 -13.87 3.11
N ILE A 154 0.84 -13.07 3.96
CA ILE A 154 1.02 -11.61 3.99
C ILE A 154 2.47 -11.26 4.29
N LEU A 155 3.06 -11.87 5.32
CA LEU A 155 4.44 -11.61 5.71
C LEU A 155 5.41 -11.96 4.58
N VAL A 156 5.27 -13.16 3.99
CA VAL A 156 6.14 -13.61 2.90
C VAL A 156 5.98 -12.70 1.67
N THR A 157 4.75 -12.39 1.28
CA THR A 157 4.48 -11.52 0.13
C THR A 157 5.07 -10.12 0.34
N ALA A 158 4.88 -9.56 1.54
CA ALA A 158 5.45 -8.27 1.89
C ALA A 158 6.99 -8.29 1.82
N CYS A 159 7.64 -9.27 2.45
CA CYS A 159 9.09 -9.42 2.39
C CYS A 159 9.61 -9.55 0.95
N VAL A 160 8.96 -10.36 0.11
CA VAL A 160 9.33 -10.52 -1.30
C VAL A 160 9.22 -9.19 -2.05
N LEU A 161 8.09 -8.48 -1.92
CA LEU A 161 7.89 -7.19 -2.58
C LEU A 161 8.87 -6.12 -2.09
N MET A 162 9.21 -6.11 -0.80
CA MET A 162 10.23 -5.21 -0.24
C MET A 162 11.63 -5.49 -0.81
N ILE A 163 12.02 -6.76 -0.90
CA ILE A 163 13.29 -7.17 -1.49
C ILE A 163 13.33 -6.77 -2.97
N LEU A 164 12.27 -7.07 -3.73
CA LEU A 164 12.16 -6.70 -5.14
C LEU A 164 12.27 -5.19 -5.32
N LEU A 165 11.57 -4.41 -4.49
CA LEU A 165 11.67 -2.95 -4.52
C LEU A 165 13.10 -2.49 -4.25
N GLN A 166 13.74 -3.05 -3.22
CA GLN A 166 15.11 -2.70 -2.88
C GLN A 166 16.08 -3.00 -4.02
N LEU A 167 15.92 -4.13 -4.71
CA LEU A 167 16.69 -4.49 -5.90
C LEU A 167 16.44 -3.49 -7.04
N ILE A 168 15.18 -3.11 -7.29
CA ILE A 168 14.85 -2.12 -8.33
C ILE A 168 15.52 -0.79 -8.02
N ILE A 169 15.40 -0.29 -6.80
CA ILE A 169 16.02 0.98 -6.40
C ILE A 169 17.54 0.85 -6.50
N LYS A 170 18.17 -0.11 -5.82
CA LYS A 170 19.65 -0.14 -5.68
C LYS A 170 20.37 -0.56 -6.96
N GLN A 171 19.82 -1.52 -7.71
CA GLN A 171 20.56 -2.20 -8.77
C GLN A 171 20.19 -1.74 -10.20
N THR A 172 19.05 -1.07 -10.41
CA THR A 172 18.64 -0.67 -11.77
C THR A 172 19.10 0.74 -12.15
N LYS A 173 19.19 1.03 -13.46
CA LYS A 173 19.47 2.38 -13.98
C LYS A 173 18.39 3.38 -13.56
N MET A 174 17.12 2.96 -13.58
CA MET A 174 16.00 3.80 -13.15
C MET A 174 16.09 4.11 -11.65
N GLY A 175 16.45 3.12 -10.82
CA GLY A 175 16.67 3.34 -9.40
C GLY A 175 17.85 4.26 -9.08
N LYS A 176 18.92 4.25 -9.90
CA LYS A 176 19.99 5.27 -9.82
C LYS A 176 19.47 6.66 -10.15
N ALA A 177 18.64 6.80 -11.20
CA ALA A 177 18.01 8.06 -11.55
C ALA A 177 17.09 8.58 -10.42
N MET A 178 16.27 7.71 -9.82
CA MET A 178 15.43 8.05 -8.67
C MET A 178 16.24 8.65 -7.51
N ARG A 179 17.36 8.01 -7.15
CA ARG A 179 18.26 8.53 -6.11
C ARG A 179 18.89 9.87 -6.49
N ALA A 180 19.33 10.03 -7.73
CA ALA A 180 19.90 11.30 -8.18
C ALA A 180 18.88 12.45 -8.08
N VAL A 181 17.65 12.23 -8.59
CA VAL A 181 16.57 13.22 -8.52
C VAL A 181 16.16 13.54 -7.08
N SER A 182 16.19 12.56 -6.17
CA SER A 182 15.89 12.81 -4.74
C SER A 182 16.92 13.70 -4.03
N VAL A 183 18.16 13.74 -4.53
CA VAL A 183 19.23 14.57 -3.96
C VAL A 183 19.14 15.98 -4.54
N ASP A 184 19.19 16.08 -5.87
CA ASP A 184 19.14 17.35 -6.60
C ASP A 184 18.54 17.10 -8.00
N SER A 185 17.30 17.57 -8.20
CA SER A 185 16.59 17.42 -9.47
C SER A 185 17.25 18.19 -10.60
N ASP A 186 17.76 19.39 -10.30
CA ASP A 186 18.29 20.32 -11.29
C ASP A 186 19.64 19.80 -11.80
N ALA A 187 20.51 19.36 -10.89
CA ALA A 187 21.76 18.69 -11.24
C ALA A 187 21.52 17.37 -12.00
N ALA A 188 20.50 16.59 -11.62
CA ALA A 188 20.13 15.37 -12.31
C ALA A 188 19.70 15.65 -13.77
N GLU A 189 18.94 16.73 -14.01
CA GLU A 189 18.54 17.14 -15.35
C GLU A 189 19.73 17.57 -16.21
N MET A 190 20.70 18.28 -15.63
CA MET A 190 21.92 18.72 -16.33
C MET A 190 22.79 17.55 -16.84
N VAL A 191 22.71 16.38 -16.20
CA VAL A 191 23.40 15.15 -16.67
C VAL A 191 22.50 14.24 -17.51
N GLY A 192 21.34 14.76 -17.96
CA GLY A 192 20.46 14.09 -18.92
C GLY A 192 19.44 13.13 -18.30
N ILE A 193 19.22 13.17 -16.98
CA ILE A 193 18.16 12.37 -16.35
C ILE A 193 16.81 13.02 -16.63
N ASN A 194 15.89 12.27 -17.22
CA ASN A 194 14.52 12.75 -17.41
C ASN A 194 13.77 12.71 -16.06
N ILE A 195 13.69 13.86 -15.38
CA ILE A 195 13.00 14.03 -14.09
C ILE A 195 11.56 13.51 -14.19
N ASN A 196 10.87 13.92 -15.25
CA ASN A 196 9.48 13.60 -15.52
C ASN A 196 9.20 12.11 -15.52
N ARG A 197 9.98 11.35 -16.29
CA ARG A 197 9.88 9.88 -16.37
C ARG A 197 10.26 9.21 -15.05
N THR A 198 11.25 9.76 -14.34
CA THR A 198 11.71 9.23 -13.06
C THR A 198 10.64 9.37 -11.98
N ILE A 199 9.96 10.52 -11.91
CA ILE A 199 8.85 10.75 -10.99
C ILE A 199 7.67 9.86 -11.34
N SER A 200 7.23 9.82 -12.61
CA SER A 200 6.10 8.94 -13.00
C SER A 200 6.39 7.46 -12.70
N PHE A 201 7.62 6.98 -12.93
CA PHE A 201 8.01 5.62 -12.56
C PHE A 201 7.98 5.38 -11.05
N THR A 202 8.36 6.38 -10.25
CA THR A 202 8.31 6.31 -8.78
C THR A 202 6.88 6.21 -8.29
N PHE A 203 5.98 7.02 -8.84
CA PHE A 203 4.54 6.92 -8.56
C PHE A 203 3.97 5.57 -8.99
N ALA A 204 4.36 5.06 -10.16
CA ALA A 204 3.95 3.74 -10.62
C ALA A 204 4.38 2.64 -9.63
N LEU A 205 5.65 2.61 -9.24
CA LEU A 205 6.17 1.61 -8.31
C LEU A 205 5.54 1.72 -6.92
N GLY A 206 5.51 2.92 -6.34
CA GLY A 206 4.89 3.11 -5.03
C GLY A 206 3.44 2.66 -5.04
N SER A 207 2.67 3.14 -6.03
CA SER A 207 1.24 2.85 -6.15
C SER A 207 0.95 1.38 -6.46
N SER A 208 1.87 0.68 -7.13
CA SER A 208 1.78 -0.77 -7.28
C SER A 208 1.82 -1.50 -5.93
N LEU A 209 2.67 -1.06 -5.00
CA LEU A 209 2.75 -1.64 -3.66
C LEU A 209 1.51 -1.34 -2.82
N ALA A 210 0.93 -0.14 -2.98
CA ALA A 210 -0.39 0.17 -2.40
C ALA A 210 -1.47 -0.78 -2.93
N GLY A 211 -1.49 -1.05 -4.25
CA GLY A 211 -2.40 -2.01 -4.85
C GLY A 211 -2.26 -3.41 -4.26
N ALA A 212 -1.02 -3.90 -4.14
CA ALA A 212 -0.72 -5.17 -3.48
C ALA A 212 -1.21 -5.20 -2.02
N ALA A 213 -0.94 -4.14 -1.25
CA ALA A 213 -1.39 -4.01 0.13
C ALA A 213 -2.93 -4.04 0.24
N GLY A 214 -3.65 -3.48 -0.75
CA GLY A 214 -5.10 -3.54 -0.85
C GLY A 214 -5.64 -4.97 -0.96
N VAL A 215 -5.05 -5.80 -1.81
CA VAL A 215 -5.42 -7.22 -1.92
C VAL A 215 -5.13 -7.97 -0.62
N LEU A 216 -3.97 -7.70 -0.02
CA LEU A 216 -3.56 -8.34 1.23
C LEU A 216 -4.49 -7.98 2.40
N ILE A 217 -4.96 -6.73 2.50
CA ILE A 217 -5.92 -6.37 3.54
C ILE A 217 -7.28 -7.02 3.31
N GLY A 218 -7.73 -7.08 2.05
CA GLY A 218 -9.01 -7.68 1.70
C GLY A 218 -9.04 -9.14 2.13
N LEU A 219 -7.95 -9.87 1.89
CA LEU A 219 -7.77 -11.24 2.36
C LEU A 219 -7.61 -11.36 3.88
N TYR A 220 -7.07 -10.35 4.56
CA TYR A 220 -6.85 -10.40 6.00
C TYR A 220 -8.14 -10.18 6.79
N TYR A 221 -8.95 -9.20 6.40
CA TYR A 221 -10.20 -8.84 7.09
C TYR A 221 -11.45 -9.44 6.46
N ASN A 222 -11.33 -10.09 5.30
CA ASN A 222 -12.43 -10.66 4.52
C ASN A 222 -13.50 -9.63 4.17
N SER A 223 -13.14 -8.35 4.15
CA SER A 223 -14.06 -7.24 3.94
C SER A 223 -13.32 -6.07 3.32
N ILE A 224 -14.01 -5.37 2.42
CA ILE A 224 -13.57 -4.14 1.80
C ILE A 224 -14.71 -3.12 1.79
N ASP A 225 -14.38 -1.85 1.90
CA ASP A 225 -15.34 -0.76 1.79
C ASP A 225 -14.76 0.43 1.00
N PRO A 226 -15.59 1.24 0.32
CA PRO A 226 -15.12 2.34 -0.52
C PRO A 226 -14.49 3.53 0.22
N LEU A 227 -14.38 3.50 1.55
CA LEU A 227 -13.80 4.58 2.36
C LEU A 227 -12.59 4.09 3.17
N MET A 228 -12.10 2.88 2.90
CA MET A 228 -11.04 2.25 3.68
C MET A 228 -9.63 2.77 3.37
N GLY A 229 -9.47 3.74 2.47
CA GLY A 229 -8.17 4.25 2.02
C GLY A 229 -7.51 5.20 3.03
N MET A 230 -8.28 6.15 3.55
CA MET A 230 -7.74 7.24 4.38
C MET A 230 -7.11 6.78 5.70
N THR A 231 -7.76 5.91 6.46
CA THR A 231 -7.27 5.52 7.80
C THR A 231 -5.93 4.74 7.74
N PRO A 232 -5.79 3.68 6.91
CA PRO A 232 -4.50 3.05 6.65
C PRO A 232 -3.47 4.02 6.06
N GLY A 233 -3.90 4.91 5.15
CA GLY A 233 -3.04 5.92 4.54
C GLY A 233 -2.36 6.82 5.58
N ILE A 234 -3.12 7.34 6.55
CA ILE A 234 -2.59 8.17 7.63
C ILE A 234 -1.63 7.36 8.53
N LYS A 235 -1.97 6.13 8.88
CA LYS A 235 -1.10 5.26 9.70
C LYS A 235 0.25 4.99 9.01
N ALA A 236 0.20 4.69 7.71
CA ALA A 236 1.39 4.46 6.91
C ALA A 236 2.21 5.74 6.70
N PHE A 237 1.55 6.88 6.51
CA PHE A 237 2.22 8.18 6.42
C PHE A 237 3.02 8.51 7.68
N VAL A 238 2.41 8.37 8.87
CA VAL A 238 3.09 8.60 10.16
C VAL A 238 4.27 7.63 10.38
N ALA A 239 4.20 6.42 9.84
CA ALA A 239 5.31 5.47 9.90
C ALA A 239 6.44 5.81 8.91
N ALA A 240 6.13 6.53 7.83
CA ALA A 240 7.05 6.79 6.71
C ALA A 240 7.79 8.13 6.80
N VAL A 241 7.20 9.14 7.45
CA VAL A 241 7.63 10.55 7.45
C VAL A 241 7.72 11.08 8.88
#